data_AF-A0A661HNY9-F1
#
_entry.id   AF-A0A661HNY9-F1
#
_cell.length_a   1.000
_cell.length_b   1.000
_cell.length_c   1.000
_cell.angle_alpha   90.00
_cell.angle_beta   90.00
_cell.angle_gamma   90.00
#
_symmetry.space_group_name_H-M   'P 1'
#
loop_
_entity.id
_entity.type
_entity.pdbx_description
1 polymer ?
#
loop_
_entity_poly.entity_id
_entity_poly.type
_entity_poly.pdbx_seq_one_letter_code
_entity_poly.pdbx_strand_id
1 'polypeptide(L)'
;MPKIHYSLTEILLSAFSIKNNIIKKRLIYNHAYIGGINSKWIKLSLFILPFAMYAAVFNPTVFKALGIAQAIVFYIILLVVAMQIVVGVSYFNNKKVIKRATKLWEEYFPDIDFNMILSSGVTPYSDFKKHFELALNDGLKAEELTNRLKDAFMQMENENSILVEAMRKDQQKKKER
;
A
#
# COMPACT_ATOMS: atom_id res chain seq x y z
N MET A 1 4.22 -26.17 -12.66
CA MET A 1 4.92 -25.74 -11.44
C MET A 1 4.06 -26.08 -10.24
N PRO A 2 4.59 -26.72 -9.19
CA PRO A 2 3.81 -27.03 -7.99
C PRO A 2 3.24 -25.75 -7.37
N LYS A 3 1.98 -25.78 -6.93
CA LYS A 3 1.36 -24.68 -6.18
C LYS A 3 2.07 -24.58 -4.82
N ILE A 4 2.89 -23.56 -4.64
CA ILE A 4 3.46 -23.23 -3.32
C ILE A 4 2.31 -22.72 -2.45
N HIS A 5 1.90 -23.50 -1.45
CA HIS A 5 0.95 -23.07 -0.44
C HIS A 5 1.69 -22.22 0.60
N TYR A 6 1.22 -20.98 0.78
CA TYR A 6 1.70 -20.08 1.82
C TYR A 6 0.71 -20.08 2.97
N SER A 7 1.22 -20.07 4.20
CA SER A 7 0.39 -19.88 5.39
C SER A 7 -0.17 -18.47 5.45
N LEU A 8 -1.32 -18.31 6.11
CA LEU A 8 -1.93 -16.99 6.34
C LEU A 8 -0.96 -16.01 7.00
N THR A 9 -0.15 -16.49 7.95
CA THR A 9 0.88 -15.70 8.63
C THR A 9 1.94 -15.20 7.64
N GLU A 10 2.42 -16.03 6.72
CA GLU A 10 3.39 -15.60 5.70
C GLU A 10 2.80 -14.56 4.74
N ILE A 11 1.54 -14.74 4.34
CA ILE A 11 0.83 -13.78 3.49
C ILE A 11 0.75 -12.43 4.21
N LEU A 12 0.34 -12.42 5.48
CA LEU A 12 0.24 -11.19 6.26
C LEU A 12 1.61 -10.56 6.53
N LEU A 13 2.65 -11.35 6.84
CA LEU A 13 4.02 -10.86 7.03
C LEU A 13 4.70 -10.40 5.74
N SER A 14 4.13 -10.71 4.58
CA SER A 14 4.55 -10.10 3.31
C SER A 14 4.12 -8.64 3.20
N ALA A 15 3.00 -8.27 3.85
CA ALA A 15 2.44 -6.92 3.85
C ALA A 15 2.71 -6.12 5.14
N PHE A 16 2.92 -6.82 6.25
CA PHE A 16 3.12 -6.29 7.59
C PHE A 16 4.50 -6.70 8.16
N SER A 17 5.07 -5.87 9.02
CA SER A 17 6.30 -6.14 9.77
C SER A 17 5.98 -6.17 11.24
N ILE A 18 6.56 -7.11 11.97
CA ILE A 18 6.54 -7.12 13.42
C ILE A 18 7.78 -6.38 13.92
N LYS A 19 7.61 -5.41 14.82
CA LYS A 19 8.69 -4.81 15.58
C LYS A 19 8.23 -4.64 17.03
N ASN A 20 8.88 -5.32 17.97
CA ASN A 20 8.50 -5.31 19.40
C ASN A 20 7.02 -5.69 19.62
N ASN A 21 6.54 -6.76 18.98
CA ASN A 21 5.12 -7.20 18.99
C ASN A 21 4.10 -6.17 18.46
N ILE A 22 4.56 -5.08 17.85
CA ILE A 22 3.70 -4.10 17.17
C ILE A 22 3.79 -4.32 15.67
N ILE A 23 2.64 -4.34 14.99
CA ILE A 23 2.51 -4.52 13.56
C ILE A 23 2.58 -3.17 12.84
N LYS A 24 3.64 -3.03 12.04
CA LYS A 24 3.83 -1.91 11.12
C LYS A 24 3.53 -2.36 9.70
N LYS A 25 3.00 -1.47 8.85
CA LYS A 25 2.89 -1.78 7.42
C LYS A 25 4.30 -1.83 6.84
N ARG A 26 4.65 -2.90 6.12
CA ARG A 26 5.90 -2.94 5.32
C ARG A 26 5.78 -2.09 4.08
N LEU A 27 4.56 -1.97 3.56
CA LEU A 27 4.31 -1.45 2.24
C LEU A 27 3.73 -0.04 2.34
N ILE A 28 4.33 0.88 1.59
CA ILE A 28 3.92 2.27 1.52
C ILE A 28 2.81 2.35 0.48
N TYR A 29 1.59 2.04 0.89
CA TYR A 29 0.43 2.23 0.02
C TYR A 29 -0.80 2.62 0.83
N ASN A 30 -1.39 3.76 0.46
CA ASN A 30 -2.74 4.11 0.82
C ASN A 30 -3.65 3.76 -0.37
N HIS A 31 -4.25 2.56 -0.36
CA HIS A 31 -5.30 2.17 -1.32
C HIS A 31 -6.70 2.49 -0.80
N ALA A 32 -6.84 3.51 0.05
CA ALA A 32 -8.15 3.96 0.48
C ALA A 32 -9.01 4.27 -0.75
N TYR A 33 -10.19 3.65 -0.78
CA TYR A 33 -11.24 3.92 -1.77
C TYR A 33 -11.60 5.43 -1.79
N ILE A 34 -11.31 6.11 -0.68
CA ILE A 34 -11.41 7.55 -0.47
C ILE A 34 -9.99 8.06 -0.12
N GLY A 35 -9.17 8.39 -1.12
CA GLY A 35 -7.91 9.14 -0.90
C GLY A 35 -6.58 8.51 -1.36
N GLY A 36 -6.58 7.42 -2.13
CA GLY A 36 -5.35 6.93 -2.77
C GLY A 36 -4.90 7.80 -3.95
N ILE A 37 -3.61 8.18 -4.00
CA ILE A 37 -3.04 8.84 -5.19
C ILE A 37 -3.01 7.83 -6.34
N ASN A 38 -3.62 8.19 -7.48
CA ASN A 38 -3.67 7.34 -8.68
C ASN A 38 -2.26 6.94 -9.14
N SER A 39 -2.06 5.63 -9.38
CA SER A 39 -0.80 5.09 -9.91
C SER A 39 -0.30 5.74 -11.20
N LYS A 40 -1.20 6.29 -12.04
CA LYS A 40 -0.81 7.02 -13.25
C LYS A 40 -0.12 8.35 -12.92
N TRP A 41 -0.61 9.09 -11.92
CA TRP A 41 -0.02 10.36 -11.49
C TRP A 41 1.35 10.16 -10.83
N ILE A 42 1.52 9.09 -10.05
CA ILE A 42 2.82 8.74 -9.44
C ILE A 42 3.85 8.39 -10.52
N LYS A 43 3.47 7.59 -11.52
CA LYS A 43 4.36 7.25 -12.64
C LYS A 43 4.71 8.48 -13.47
N LEU A 44 3.73 9.35 -13.69
CA LEU A 44 3.92 10.58 -14.46
C LEU A 44 4.87 11.54 -13.74
N SER A 45 4.71 11.74 -12.43
CA SER A 45 5.60 12.60 -11.65
C SER A 45 7.02 12.04 -11.59
N LEU A 46 7.18 10.73 -11.37
CA LEU A 46 8.47 10.04 -11.41
C LEU A 46 9.24 10.28 -12.72
N PHE A 47 8.51 10.24 -13.86
CA PHE A 47 9.13 10.39 -15.17
C PHE A 47 9.38 11.85 -15.56
N ILE A 48 8.43 12.76 -15.29
CA ILE A 48 8.51 14.16 -15.74
C ILE A 48 9.43 15.01 -14.85
N LEU A 49 9.45 14.74 -13.53
CA LEU A 49 10.15 15.59 -12.56
C LEU A 49 11.65 15.79 -12.90
N PRO A 50 12.44 14.78 -13.32
CA PRO A 50 13.83 14.96 -13.76
C PRO A 50 13.98 15.96 -14.90
N PHE A 51 13.13 15.86 -15.93
CA PHE A 51 13.17 16.75 -17.09
C PHE A 51 12.70 18.16 -16.75
N ALA A 52 11.67 18.29 -15.90
CA ALA A 52 11.20 19.57 -15.41
C ALA A 52 12.28 20.30 -14.60
N MET A 53 12.96 19.60 -13.68
CA MET A 53 14.09 20.18 -12.93
C MET A 53 15.25 20.52 -13.84
N TYR A 54 15.59 19.65 -14.79
CA TYR A 54 16.63 19.94 -15.77
C TYR A 54 16.31 21.21 -16.57
N ALA A 55 15.11 21.32 -17.14
CA ALA A 55 14.70 22.51 -17.90
C ALA A 55 14.64 23.79 -17.03
N ALA A 56 14.17 23.68 -15.78
CA ALA A 56 14.13 24.80 -14.86
C ALA A 56 15.52 25.32 -14.49
N VAL A 57 16.51 24.44 -14.40
CA VAL A 57 17.89 24.78 -14.00
C VAL A 57 18.75 25.19 -15.20
N PHE A 58 18.65 24.47 -16.31
CA PHE A 58 19.46 24.67 -17.51
C PHE A 58 18.75 25.62 -18.49
N ASN A 59 18.34 26.79 -18.01
CA ASN A 59 17.85 27.88 -18.85
C ASN A 59 18.81 29.09 -18.82
N PRO A 60 18.77 29.97 -19.84
CA PRO A 60 19.76 31.05 -19.97
C PRO A 60 19.77 32.04 -18.79
N THR A 61 18.61 32.28 -18.18
CA THR A 61 18.46 33.20 -17.05
C THR A 61 19.14 32.65 -15.80
N VAL A 62 18.92 31.37 -15.51
CA VAL A 62 19.50 30.68 -14.34
C VAL A 62 20.99 30.41 -14.55
N PHE A 63 21.42 30.11 -15.78
CA PHE A 63 22.84 29.94 -16.14
C PHE A 63 23.66 31.21 -15.88
N LYS A 64 23.12 32.38 -16.25
CA LYS A 64 23.74 33.69 -15.95
C LYS A 64 23.89 33.94 -14.45
N ALA A 65 23.00 33.39 -13.63
CA ALA A 65 23.02 33.59 -12.18
C ALA A 65 23.94 32.60 -11.43
N LEU A 66 24.04 31.34 -11.88
CA LEU A 66 24.72 30.29 -11.12
C LEU A 66 26.16 29.97 -11.58
N GLY A 67 26.53 30.18 -12.84
CA GLY A 67 27.90 29.93 -13.33
C GLY A 67 28.46 28.56 -12.90
N ILE A 68 29.63 28.53 -12.24
CA ILE A 68 30.32 27.30 -11.76
C ILE A 68 29.46 26.48 -10.79
N ALA A 69 28.50 27.09 -10.08
CA ALA A 69 27.60 26.37 -9.18
C ALA A 69 26.64 25.42 -9.92
N GLN A 70 26.55 25.49 -11.25
CA GLN A 70 25.77 24.58 -12.08
C GLN A 70 26.18 23.10 -11.92
N ALA A 71 27.45 22.81 -11.65
CA ALA A 71 27.90 21.44 -11.36
C ALA A 71 27.28 20.90 -10.07
N ILE A 72 27.15 21.74 -9.04
CA ILE A 72 26.48 21.39 -7.77
C ILE A 72 24.98 21.14 -8.03
N VAL A 73 24.34 21.97 -8.84
CA VAL A 73 22.91 21.77 -9.16
C VAL A 73 22.69 20.51 -10.00
N PHE A 74 23.59 20.21 -10.95
CA PHE A 74 23.55 18.95 -11.69
C PHE A 74 23.67 17.73 -10.76
N TYR A 75 24.57 17.80 -9.78
CA TYR A 75 24.69 16.77 -8.75
C TYR A 75 23.39 16.60 -7.93
N ILE A 76 22.72 17.68 -7.54
CA ILE A 76 21.42 17.62 -6.86
C ILE A 76 20.37 16.93 -7.74
N ILE A 77 20.31 17.24 -9.04
CA ILE A 77 19.37 16.59 -9.97
C ILE A 77 19.64 15.09 -10.05
N LEU A 78 20.92 14.67 -10.12
CA LEU A 78 21.28 13.24 -10.09
C LEU A 78 20.84 12.55 -8.80
N LEU A 79 20.99 13.21 -7.64
CA LEU A 79 20.50 12.67 -6.37
C LEU A 79 18.97 12.52 -6.38
N VAL A 80 18.24 13.49 -6.93
CA VAL A 80 16.78 13.37 -7.06
C VAL A 80 16.41 12.21 -7.98
N VAL A 81 17.09 12.06 -9.12
CA VAL A 81 16.87 10.92 -10.04
C VAL A 81 17.17 9.58 -9.34
N ALA A 82 18.26 9.48 -8.58
CA ALA A 82 18.58 8.29 -7.80
C ALA A 82 17.47 7.96 -6.79
N MET A 83 16.95 8.96 -6.09
CA MET A 83 15.82 8.79 -5.16
C MET A 83 14.54 8.37 -5.89
N GLN A 84 14.26 8.95 -7.06
CA GLN A 84 13.14 8.55 -7.92
C GLN A 84 13.25 7.08 -8.33
N ILE A 85 14.45 6.60 -8.69
CA ILE A 85 14.68 5.17 -9.02
C ILE A 85 14.38 4.29 -7.80
N VAL A 86 14.89 4.62 -6.61
CA VAL A 86 14.63 3.86 -5.38
C VAL A 86 13.13 3.80 -5.07
N VAL A 87 12.43 4.93 -5.14
CA VAL A 87 10.98 5.00 -4.93
C VAL A 87 10.23 4.20 -5.99
N GLY A 88 10.62 4.30 -7.26
CA GLY A 88 10.02 3.56 -8.37
C GLY A 88 10.18 2.05 -8.22
N VAL A 89 11.39 1.57 -7.97
CA VAL A 89 11.68 0.14 -7.75
C VAL A 89 10.91 -0.38 -6.55
N SER A 90 10.92 0.35 -5.44
CA SER A 90 10.13 0.00 -4.25
C SER A 90 8.63 -0.09 -4.57
N TYR A 91 8.08 0.90 -5.28
CA TYR A 91 6.69 0.93 -5.72
C TYR A 91 6.32 -0.31 -6.55
N PHE A 92 7.12 -0.64 -7.58
CA PHE A 92 6.86 -1.78 -8.45
C PHE A 92 7.00 -3.13 -7.73
N ASN A 93 8.02 -3.27 -6.89
CA ASN A 93 8.21 -4.47 -6.10
C ASN A 93 7.04 -4.68 -5.13
N ASN A 94 6.67 -3.63 -4.39
CA ASN A 94 5.54 -3.65 -3.46
C ASN A 94 4.23 -3.97 -4.18
N LYS A 95 3.99 -3.40 -5.37
CA LYS A 95 2.80 -3.71 -6.18
C LYS A 95 2.74 -5.19 -6.57
N LYS A 96 3.88 -5.78 -6.93
CA LYS A 96 3.98 -7.20 -7.28
C LYS A 96 3.73 -8.10 -6.07
N VAL A 97 4.28 -7.75 -4.91
CA VAL A 97 4.04 -8.45 -3.63
C VAL A 97 2.55 -8.40 -3.28
N ILE A 98 1.93 -7.21 -3.29
CA ILE A 98 0.49 -7.06 -3.01
C ILE A 98 -0.34 -7.90 -3.95
N LYS A 99 -0.12 -7.81 -5.27
CA LYS A 99 -0.90 -8.60 -6.23
C LYS A 99 -0.84 -10.10 -5.94
N ARG A 100 0.32 -10.61 -5.51
CA ARG A 100 0.48 -12.01 -5.14
C ARG A 100 -0.19 -12.32 -3.80
N ALA A 101 -0.01 -11.46 -2.80
CA ALA A 101 -0.61 -11.62 -1.49
C ALA A 101 -2.15 -11.58 -1.56
N THR A 102 -2.74 -10.65 -2.32
CA THR A 102 -4.20 -10.58 -2.57
C THR A 102 -4.73 -11.89 -3.15
N LYS A 103 -4.05 -12.44 -4.17
CA LYS A 103 -4.50 -13.71 -4.78
C LYS A 103 -4.47 -14.89 -3.79
N LEU A 104 -3.47 -14.92 -2.90
CA LEU A 104 -3.36 -15.96 -1.88
C LEU A 104 -4.33 -15.71 -0.72
N TRP A 105 -4.62 -14.45 -0.41
CA TRP A 105 -5.58 -14.02 0.59
C TRP A 105 -7.00 -14.48 0.25
N GLU A 106 -7.38 -14.40 -1.03
CA GLU A 106 -8.69 -14.89 -1.54
C GLU A 106 -8.91 -16.39 -1.26
N GLU A 107 -7.85 -17.19 -1.06
CA GLU A 107 -7.97 -18.59 -0.67
C GLU A 107 -8.46 -18.76 0.79
N TYR A 108 -8.23 -17.77 1.65
CA TYR A 108 -8.64 -17.77 3.06
C TYR A 108 -9.91 -16.93 3.32
N PHE A 109 -10.02 -15.79 2.65
CA PHE A 109 -11.10 -14.81 2.84
C PHE A 109 -11.60 -14.28 1.48
N PRO A 110 -12.43 -15.05 0.76
CA PRO A 110 -12.87 -14.69 -0.59
C PRO A 110 -13.75 -13.42 -0.63
N ASP A 111 -14.48 -13.14 0.45
CA ASP A 111 -15.42 -12.02 0.53
C ASP A 111 -14.79 -10.72 1.07
N ILE A 112 -13.54 -10.78 1.55
CA ILE A 112 -12.87 -9.65 2.19
C ILE A 112 -11.78 -9.12 1.26
N ASP A 113 -11.92 -7.88 0.79
CA ASP A 113 -10.89 -7.24 -0.03
C ASP A 113 -9.63 -6.95 0.80
N PHE A 114 -8.52 -7.61 0.44
CA PHE A 114 -7.22 -7.41 1.07
C PHE A 114 -6.77 -5.95 1.10
N ASN A 115 -7.15 -5.14 0.11
CA ASN A 115 -6.79 -3.73 0.09
C ASN A 115 -7.45 -2.92 1.22
N MET A 116 -8.60 -3.36 1.73
CA MET A 116 -9.28 -2.67 2.81
C MET A 116 -8.51 -2.79 4.14
N ILE A 117 -7.93 -3.96 4.44
CA ILE A 117 -7.07 -4.13 5.62
C ILE A 117 -5.70 -3.44 5.47
N LEU A 118 -5.28 -3.18 4.23
CA LEU A 118 -4.03 -2.46 3.92
C LEU A 118 -4.22 -0.95 3.79
N SER A 119 -5.46 -0.48 3.60
CA SER A 119 -5.79 0.93 3.47
C SER A 119 -5.38 1.73 4.70
N SER A 120 -4.91 2.95 4.51
CA SER A 120 -4.69 3.90 5.61
C SER A 120 -5.86 4.89 5.76
N GLY A 121 -6.83 4.85 4.86
CA GLY A 121 -8.09 5.59 4.99
C GLY A 121 -9.15 4.80 5.75
N VAL A 122 -10.32 5.42 5.89
CA VAL A 122 -11.46 4.84 6.62
C VAL A 122 -12.01 3.64 5.84
N THR A 123 -11.97 2.46 6.47
CA THR A 123 -12.58 1.23 5.97
C THR A 123 -13.20 0.48 7.14
N PRO A 124 -14.14 -0.46 6.90
CA PRO A 124 -14.69 -1.30 7.96
C PRO A 124 -13.64 -2.10 8.72
N TYR A 125 -12.45 -2.31 8.15
CA TYR A 125 -11.38 -3.14 8.73
C TYR A 125 -10.16 -2.33 9.18
N SER A 126 -10.35 -1.04 9.52
CA SER A 126 -9.29 -0.15 10.00
C SER A 126 -8.54 -0.70 11.23
N ASP A 127 -9.24 -1.46 12.08
CA ASP A 127 -8.71 -2.06 13.31
C ASP A 127 -8.13 -3.47 13.12
N PHE A 128 -8.08 -3.99 11.89
CA PHE A 128 -7.55 -5.33 11.58
C PHE A 128 -6.18 -5.60 12.22
N LYS A 129 -5.28 -4.60 12.21
CA LYS A 129 -3.94 -4.75 12.80
C LYS A 129 -3.99 -5.09 14.29
N LYS A 130 -4.91 -4.48 15.06
CA LYS A 130 -5.04 -4.74 16.49
C LYS A 130 -5.45 -6.19 16.72
N HIS A 131 -6.44 -6.67 15.97
CA HIS A 131 -6.89 -8.07 16.04
C HIS A 131 -5.79 -9.05 15.64
N PHE A 132 -5.01 -8.72 14.61
CA PHE A 132 -3.89 -9.56 14.18
C PHE A 132 -2.74 -9.55 15.19
N GLU A 133 -2.41 -8.40 15.80
CA GLU A 133 -1.43 -8.29 16.90
C GLU A 133 -1.84 -9.16 18.09
N LEU A 134 -3.11 -9.10 18.50
CA LEU A 134 -3.64 -9.94 19.59
C LEU A 134 -3.52 -11.43 19.25
N ALA A 135 -3.93 -11.83 18.04
CA ALA A 135 -3.84 -13.23 17.62
C ALA A 135 -2.39 -13.76 17.59
N LEU A 136 -1.42 -12.91 17.24
CA LEU A 136 0.01 -13.26 17.29
C LEU A 136 0.52 -13.37 18.72
N ASN A 137 0.11 -12.47 19.62
CA ASN A 137 0.47 -12.51 21.03
C ASN A 137 -0.12 -13.75 21.74
N ASP A 138 -1.30 -14.19 21.32
CA ASP A 138 -1.94 -15.43 21.76
C ASP A 138 -1.25 -16.68 21.18
N GLY A 139 -0.27 -16.52 20.28
CA GLY A 139 0.48 -17.63 19.68
C GLY A 139 -0.31 -18.48 18.69
N LEU A 140 -1.46 -17.99 18.21
CA LEU A 140 -2.36 -18.74 17.33
C LEU A 140 -1.70 -19.05 15.98
N LYS A 141 -1.95 -20.25 15.45
CA LYS A 141 -1.40 -20.72 14.18
C LYS A 141 -2.48 -21.29 13.26
N ALA A 142 -2.21 -21.27 11.96
CA ALA A 142 -2.99 -21.93 10.91
C ALA A 142 -4.52 -21.69 11.02
N GLU A 143 -5.30 -22.73 11.34
CA GLU A 143 -6.75 -22.68 11.37
C GLU A 143 -7.30 -21.82 12.52
N GLU A 144 -6.68 -21.86 13.70
CA GLU A 144 -7.09 -21.04 14.85
C GLU A 144 -6.91 -19.55 14.55
N LEU A 145 -5.80 -19.19 13.92
CA LEU A 145 -5.56 -17.82 13.46
C LEU A 145 -6.60 -17.40 12.42
N THR A 146 -6.93 -18.29 11.49
CA THR A 146 -7.92 -18.02 10.44
C THR A 146 -9.30 -17.78 11.05
N ASN A 147 -9.74 -18.63 11.98
CA ASN A 147 -11.03 -18.48 12.64
C ASN A 147 -11.09 -17.23 13.51
N ARG A 148 -10.04 -16.93 14.29
CA ARG A 148 -9.95 -15.70 15.08
C ARG A 148 -10.08 -14.44 14.20
N LEU A 149 -9.46 -14.45 13.03
CA LEU A 149 -9.56 -13.32 12.10
C LEU A 149 -10.94 -13.24 11.42
N LYS A 150 -11.62 -14.36 11.14
CA LYS A 150 -13.02 -14.37 10.67
C LYS A 150 -13.95 -13.71 11.69
N ASP A 151 -13.80 -14.07 12.96
CA ASP A 151 -14.58 -13.47 14.04
C ASP A 151 -14.32 -11.96 14.16
N ALA A 152 -13.04 -11.57 14.07
CA ALA A 152 -12.67 -10.17 14.05
C ALA A 152 -13.28 -9.40 12.86
N PHE A 153 -13.36 -10.00 11.67
CA PHE A 153 -14.05 -9.38 10.53
C PHE A 153 -15.53 -9.15 10.80
N MET A 154 -16.24 -10.15 11.33
CA MET A 154 -17.65 -10.00 11.69
C MET A 154 -17.86 -8.91 12.75
N GLN A 155 -16.99 -8.89 13.78
CA GLN A 155 -17.02 -7.85 14.81
C GLN A 155 -16.84 -6.45 14.20
N MET A 156 -15.78 -6.28 13.40
CA MET A 156 -15.47 -5.00 12.75
C MET A 156 -16.58 -4.55 11.80
N GLU A 157 -17.23 -5.46 11.05
CA GLU A 157 -18.37 -5.11 10.20
C GLU A 157 -19.59 -4.67 10.99
N ASN A 158 -19.87 -5.32 12.13
CA ASN A 158 -20.97 -4.95 13.01
C ASN A 158 -20.74 -3.57 13.63
N GLU A 159 -19.54 -3.32 14.14
CA GLU A 159 -19.13 -2.02 14.71
C GLU A 159 -19.17 -0.91 13.66
N ASN A 160 -18.86 -1.24 12.39
CA ASN A 160 -18.86 -0.32 11.27
C ASN A 160 -20.08 -0.50 10.35
N SER A 161 -21.21 -1.00 10.87
CA SER A 161 -22.40 -1.38 10.09
C SER A 161 -22.91 -0.27 9.16
N ILE A 162 -22.94 0.98 9.64
CA ILE A 162 -23.32 2.16 8.84
C ILE A 162 -22.40 2.32 7.63
N LEU A 163 -21.09 2.19 7.82
CA LEU A 163 -20.10 2.30 6.75
C LEU A 163 -20.22 1.14 5.75
N VAL A 164 -20.40 -0.08 6.26
CA VAL A 164 -20.61 -1.28 5.43
C VAL A 164 -21.86 -1.12 4.56
N GLU A 165 -22.96 -0.64 5.14
CA GLU A 165 -24.21 -0.39 4.41
C GLU A 165 -24.04 0.71 3.35
N ALA A 166 -23.38 1.81 3.70
CA ALA A 166 -23.08 2.90 2.75
C ALA A 166 -22.24 2.41 1.57
N MET A 167 -21.21 1.60 1.84
CA MET A 167 -20.36 1.00 0.79
C MET A 167 -21.15 0.02 -0.10
N ARG A 168 -22.02 -0.81 0.48
CA ARG A 168 -22.90 -1.73 -0.28
C ARG A 168 -23.84 -0.96 -1.21
N LYS A 169 -24.47 0.12 -0.72
CA LYS A 169 -25.33 0.99 -1.53
C LYS A 169 -24.58 1.66 -2.69
N ASP A 170 -23.35 2.14 -2.45
CA ASP A 170 -22.53 2.74 -3.50
C ASP A 170 -22.13 1.71 -4.58
N GLN A 171 -21.78 0.48 -4.16
CA GLN A 171 -21.48 -0.60 -5.10
C GLN A 171 -22.67 -1.02 -5.96
N GLN A 172 -23.87 -1.09 -5.39
CA GLN A 172 -25.10 -1.38 -6.14
C GLN A 172 -25.36 -0.31 -7.21
N LYS A 173 -25.31 0.97 -6.82
CA LYS A 173 -25.47 2.10 -7.76
C LYS A 173 -24.46 2.09 -8.91
N LYS A 174 -23.24 1.60 -8.67
CA LYS A 174 -22.20 1.47 -9.71
C LYS A 174 -22.45 0.32 -10.68
N LYS A 175 -23.15 -0.74 -10.26
CA LYS A 175 -23.51 -1.87 -11.14
C LYS A 175 -24.72 -1.57 -12.02
N GLU A 176 -25.56 -0.62 -11.62
CA GLU A 176 -26.75 -0.16 -12.35
C GLU A 176 -26.45 0.92 -13.40
N ARG A 177 -25.21 1.43 -13.45
CA ARG A 177 -24.71 2.40 -14.44
C ARG A 177 -23.86 1.71 -15.49
#